data_AF-A0A1R1PKZ6-F1
#
_entry.id   AF-A0A1R1PKZ6-F1
#
_cell.length_a   1.000
_cell.length_b   1.000
_cell.length_c   1.000
_cell.angle_alpha   90.00
_cell.angle_beta   90.00
_cell.angle_gamma   90.00
#
_symmetry.space_group_name_H-M   'P 1'
#
loop_
_entity.id
_entity.type
_entity.pdbx_description
1 polymer ?
#
loop_
_entity_poly.entity_id
_entity_poly.type
_entity_poly.pdbx_seq_one_letter_code
_entity_poly.pdbx_strand_id
1 'polypeptide(L)'
;MRVLGLSVAVQLLLVAQSALGNSQGQRFNGYVQTDPSRPNEAFLSFKKNGVRLSNRWLPLGKVDSSCKGEDCYYYAGTYGVTIKFNKKRFYLNCDYKDSITYRFKHTEKHGCCGKPVKRCNFKGAFREVYQNKD
;
A
#
# COMPACT_ATOMS: atom_id res chain seq x y z
N MET A 1 -49.43 -15.21 -12.52
CA MET A 1 -48.71 -14.59 -11.37
C MET A 1 -47.27 -15.08 -11.38
N ARG A 2 -46.34 -14.31 -11.96
CA ARG A 2 -44.90 -14.66 -12.03
C ARG A 2 -44.06 -13.39 -11.84
N VAL A 3 -44.03 -12.83 -10.63
CA VAL A 3 -43.13 -11.72 -10.29
C VAL A 3 -42.73 -11.80 -8.82
N LEU A 4 -42.06 -12.88 -8.41
CA LEU A 4 -41.50 -12.97 -7.04
C LEU A 4 -40.04 -13.46 -7.01
N GLY A 5 -39.47 -13.87 -8.15
CA GLY A 5 -38.10 -14.40 -8.21
C GLY A 5 -37.00 -13.36 -8.44
N LEU A 6 -37.32 -12.14 -8.91
CA LEU A 6 -36.30 -11.15 -9.28
C LEU A 6 -35.77 -10.31 -8.12
N SER A 7 -36.55 -10.11 -7.04
CA SER A 7 -36.17 -9.17 -5.98
C SER A 7 -35.10 -9.68 -5.02
N VAL A 8 -34.97 -11.01 -4.87
CA VAL A 8 -33.98 -11.61 -3.94
C VAL A 8 -32.57 -11.63 -4.56
N ALA A 9 -32.46 -11.84 -5.87
CA ALA A 9 -31.18 -11.84 -6.57
C ALA A 9 -30.51 -10.45 -6.60
N VAL A 10 -31.31 -9.37 -6.70
CA VAL A 10 -30.80 -7.99 -6.72
C VAL A 10 -30.22 -7.58 -5.37
N GLN A 11 -30.81 -8.04 -4.25
CA GLN A 11 -30.30 -7.72 -2.91
C GLN A 11 -28.97 -8.43 -2.60
N LEU A 12 -28.79 -9.67 -3.05
CA LEU A 12 -27.53 -10.41 -2.89
C LEU A 12 -26.37 -9.81 -3.71
N LEU A 13 -26.65 -9.27 -4.90
CA LEU A 13 -25.66 -8.61 -5.75
C LEU A 13 -25.17 -7.27 -5.16
N LEU A 14 -26.04 -6.52 -4.47
CA LEU A 14 -25.68 -5.27 -3.81
C LEU A 14 -24.80 -5.49 -2.57
N VAL A 15 -25.01 -6.59 -1.83
CA VAL A 15 -24.17 -6.94 -0.66
C VAL A 15 -22.80 -7.47 -1.09
N ALA A 16 -22.69 -8.12 -2.26
CA ALA A 16 -21.39 -8.53 -2.81
C ALA A 16 -20.53 -7.34 -3.28
N GLN A 17 -21.15 -6.27 -3.81
CA GLN A 17 -20.42 -5.08 -4.26
C GLN A 17 -19.86 -4.22 -3.12
N SER A 18 -20.52 -4.18 -1.96
CA SER A 18 -20.04 -3.42 -0.80
C SER A 18 -18.88 -4.10 -0.06
N ALA A 19 -18.73 -5.42 -0.17
CA ALA A 19 -17.59 -6.16 0.39
C ALA A 19 -16.30 -6.06 -0.47
N LEU A 20 -16.43 -5.75 -1.76
CA LEU A 20 -15.33 -5.75 -2.73
C LEU A 20 -14.73 -4.36 -3.02
N GLY A 21 -15.35 -3.27 -2.54
CA GLY A 21 -14.93 -1.91 -2.92
C GLY A 21 -14.70 -0.92 -1.78
N ASN A 22 -15.04 -1.26 -0.53
CA ASN A 22 -14.88 -0.33 0.58
C ASN A 22 -13.69 -0.73 1.47
N SER A 23 -12.65 0.10 1.51
CA SER A 23 -11.51 -0.10 2.40
C SER A 23 -11.81 0.28 3.86
N GLN A 24 -13.00 0.84 4.14
CA GLN A 24 -13.50 1.23 5.47
C GLN A 24 -13.37 0.12 6.52
N GLY A 25 -12.75 0.44 7.66
CA GLY A 25 -12.55 -0.49 8.77
C GLY A 25 -11.43 -1.50 8.58
N GLN A 26 -10.76 -1.52 7.42
CA GLN A 26 -9.68 -2.46 7.17
C GLN A 26 -8.42 -2.08 7.94
N ARG A 27 -7.78 -3.09 8.53
CA ARG A 27 -6.52 -2.97 9.27
C ARG A 27 -5.37 -3.34 8.35
N PHE A 28 -4.38 -2.46 8.29
CA PHE A 28 -3.20 -2.65 7.46
C PHE A 28 -1.95 -2.53 8.31
N ASN A 29 -1.06 -3.50 8.20
CA ASN A 29 0.23 -3.42 8.86
C ASN A 29 1.31 -4.13 8.08
N GLY A 30 2.52 -3.61 8.16
CA GLY A 30 3.60 -4.09 7.34
C GLY A 30 4.84 -3.23 7.43
N TYR A 31 5.79 -3.53 6.56
CA TYR A 31 6.94 -2.67 6.35
C TYR A 31 7.41 -2.76 4.91
N VAL A 32 8.07 -1.69 4.48
CA VAL A 32 8.83 -1.62 3.24
C VAL A 32 10.30 -1.50 3.58
N GLN A 33 11.14 -2.21 2.84
CA GLN A 33 12.59 -2.15 2.97
C GLN A 33 13.24 -2.07 1.59
N THR A 34 14.31 -1.27 1.48
CA THR A 34 15.20 -1.23 0.32
C THR A 34 16.58 -1.73 0.71
N ASP A 35 17.34 -2.20 -0.28
CA ASP A 35 18.71 -2.67 -0.13
C ASP A 35 19.53 -2.13 -1.31
N PRO A 36 20.68 -1.46 -1.09
CA PRO A 36 21.50 -0.94 -2.16
C PRO A 36 22.08 -2.02 -3.08
N SER A 37 22.15 -3.28 -2.64
CA SER A 37 22.50 -4.43 -3.49
C SER A 37 21.37 -4.87 -4.42
N ARG A 38 20.14 -4.41 -4.16
CA ARG A 38 18.92 -4.68 -4.95
C ARG A 38 18.22 -3.38 -5.35
N PRO A 39 18.86 -2.50 -6.13
CA PRO A 39 18.40 -1.13 -6.36
C PRO A 39 17.05 -1.00 -7.10
N ASN A 40 16.59 -2.08 -7.74
CA ASN A 40 15.34 -2.13 -8.50
C ASN A 40 14.25 -2.96 -7.81
N GLU A 41 14.49 -3.36 -6.55
CA GLU A 41 13.52 -4.10 -5.75
C GLU A 41 13.29 -3.43 -4.40
N ALA A 42 12.11 -3.64 -3.84
CA ALA A 42 11.84 -3.37 -2.44
C ALA A 42 11.18 -4.59 -1.81
N PHE A 43 11.58 -4.92 -0.59
CA PHE A 43 10.90 -5.93 0.19
C PHE A 43 9.62 -5.34 0.76
N LEU A 44 8.51 -6.01 0.49
CA LEU A 44 7.19 -5.64 1.03
C LEU A 44 6.65 -6.79 1.88
N SER A 45 6.56 -6.56 3.19
CA SER A 45 5.73 -7.37 4.09
C SER A 45 4.44 -6.63 4.37
N PHE A 46 3.30 -7.24 4.06
CA PHE A 46 2.00 -6.59 4.14
C PHE A 46 0.92 -7.56 4.61
N LYS A 47 0.16 -7.13 5.62
CA LYS A 47 -1.05 -7.80 6.10
C LYS A 47 -2.25 -6.86 5.97
N LYS A 48 -3.36 -7.41 5.51
CA LYS A 48 -4.69 -6.78 5.45
C LYS A 48 -5.63 -7.62 6.30
N ASN A 49 -6.25 -7.02 7.32
CA ASN A 49 -7.13 -7.71 8.28
C ASN A 49 -6.51 -8.98 8.89
N GLY A 50 -5.20 -8.94 9.17
CA GLY A 50 -4.45 -10.09 9.70
C GLY A 50 -3.97 -11.10 8.64
N VAL A 51 -4.55 -11.10 7.44
CA VAL A 51 -4.16 -11.97 6.32
C VAL A 51 -2.91 -11.39 5.65
N ARG A 52 -1.86 -12.19 5.52
CA ARG A 52 -0.62 -11.81 4.83
C ARG A 52 -0.85 -11.85 3.32
N LEU A 53 -0.73 -10.68 2.69
CA LEU A 53 -0.87 -10.52 1.24
C LEU A 53 0.49 -10.40 0.53
N SER A 54 1.55 -10.04 1.27
CA SER A 54 2.92 -10.01 0.74
C SER A 54 3.95 -10.28 1.83
N ASN A 55 5.03 -10.93 1.44
CA ASN A 55 6.26 -11.07 2.22
C ASN A 55 7.42 -11.45 1.31
N ARG A 56 7.73 -10.58 0.33
CA ARG A 56 8.68 -10.85 -0.73
C ARG A 56 9.29 -9.56 -1.27
N TRP A 57 10.37 -9.70 -2.02
CA TRP A 57 10.90 -8.64 -2.88
C TRP A 57 9.98 -8.44 -4.08
N LEU A 58 9.71 -7.18 -4.40
CA LEU A 58 8.86 -6.76 -5.49
C LEU A 58 9.58 -5.71 -6.33
N PRO A 59 9.30 -5.61 -7.64
CA PRO A 59 9.84 -4.55 -8.48
C PRO A 59 9.54 -3.17 -7.90
N LEU A 60 10.57 -2.32 -7.85
CA LEU A 60 10.48 -0.96 -7.37
C LEU A 60 10.33 -0.01 -8.56
N GLY A 61 9.17 0.64 -8.64
CA GLY A 61 8.93 1.72 -9.60
C GLY A 61 9.19 3.09 -8.99
N LYS A 62 9.40 4.09 -9.85
CA LYS A 62 9.51 5.50 -9.43
C LYS A 62 8.25 6.22 -9.86
N VAL A 63 7.65 7.00 -8.95
CA VAL A 63 6.38 7.69 -9.23
C VAL A 63 6.56 8.80 -10.27
N ASP A 64 7.65 9.55 -10.16
CA ASP A 64 8.01 10.62 -11.10
C ASP A 64 9.44 10.38 -11.61
N SER A 65 9.57 10.17 -12.93
CA SER A 65 10.84 9.90 -13.60
C SER A 65 11.82 11.06 -13.49
N SER A 66 11.35 12.30 -13.39
CA SER A 66 12.16 13.52 -13.34
C SER A 66 12.74 13.80 -11.94
N CYS A 67 12.06 13.38 -10.87
CA CYS A 67 12.46 13.66 -9.50
C CYS A 67 13.86 13.12 -9.13
N LYS A 68 14.72 13.90 -8.47
CA LYS A 68 16.02 13.41 -7.98
C LYS A 68 16.17 13.70 -6.49
N GLY A 69 16.63 12.72 -5.73
CA GLY A 69 17.00 12.90 -4.32
C GLY A 69 16.13 12.16 -3.30
N GLU A 70 16.23 12.62 -2.05
CA GLU A 70 15.68 11.96 -0.84
C GLU A 70 14.15 11.96 -0.79
N ASP A 71 13.50 13.00 -1.30
CA ASP A 71 12.05 13.17 -1.19
C ASP A 71 11.27 12.49 -2.32
N CYS A 72 11.96 11.93 -3.32
CA CYS A 72 11.33 11.23 -4.43
C CYS A 72 10.53 10.02 -3.96
N TYR A 73 9.31 9.91 -4.49
CA TYR A 73 8.44 8.78 -4.23
C TYR A 73 8.72 7.62 -5.17
N TYR A 74 8.70 6.44 -4.57
CA TYR A 74 8.81 5.15 -5.23
C TYR A 74 7.56 4.35 -4.93
N TYR A 75 7.26 3.34 -5.72
CA TYR A 75 6.13 2.46 -5.46
C TYR A 75 6.51 0.98 -5.58
N ALA A 76 5.89 0.17 -4.73
CA ALA A 76 5.91 -1.29 -4.80
C ALA A 76 4.48 -1.79 -4.56
N GLY A 77 4.02 -2.76 -5.35
CA GLY A 77 2.63 -3.19 -5.31
C GLY A 77 2.42 -4.67 -5.60
N THR A 78 1.32 -5.22 -5.10
CA THR A 78 0.90 -6.62 -5.23
C THR A 78 -0.60 -6.72 -4.96
N TYR A 79 -1.30 -7.66 -5.63
CA TYR A 79 -2.71 -8.02 -5.36
C TYR A 79 -3.65 -6.83 -5.06
N GLY A 80 -3.76 -5.87 -5.99
CA GLY A 80 -4.68 -4.72 -5.84
C GLY A 80 -4.23 -3.65 -4.84
N VAL A 81 -3.03 -3.78 -4.26
CA VAL A 81 -2.48 -2.80 -3.32
C VAL A 81 -1.15 -2.26 -3.83
N THR A 82 -1.05 -0.94 -3.91
CA THR A 82 0.20 -0.24 -4.22
C THR A 82 0.60 0.65 -3.05
N ILE A 83 1.83 0.50 -2.57
CA ILE A 83 2.42 1.42 -1.59
C ILE A 83 3.34 2.37 -2.33
N LYS A 84 3.05 3.68 -2.27
CA LYS A 84 3.99 4.74 -2.67
C LYS A 84 4.75 5.22 -1.43
N PHE A 85 6.05 5.40 -1.47
CA PHE A 85 6.83 5.76 -0.29
C PHE A 85 8.11 6.54 -0.61
N ASN A 86 8.56 7.33 0.37
CA ASN A 86 9.91 7.89 0.45
C ASN A 86 10.47 7.61 1.85
N LYS A 87 11.54 8.28 2.26
CA LYS A 87 12.16 8.07 3.58
C LYS A 87 11.32 8.51 4.79
N LYS A 88 10.22 9.21 4.57
CA LYS A 88 9.43 9.88 5.63
C LYS A 88 7.96 9.46 5.62
N ARG A 89 7.39 9.23 4.44
CA ARG A 89 5.95 9.05 4.23
C ARG A 89 5.66 7.85 3.35
N PHE A 90 4.47 7.30 3.53
CA PHE A 90 3.89 6.33 2.61
C PHE A 90 2.46 6.70 2.24
N TYR A 91 1.99 6.15 1.13
CA TYR A 91 0.63 6.22 0.66
C TYR A 91 0.18 4.81 0.34
N LEU A 92 -0.98 4.44 0.84
CA LEU A 92 -1.62 3.19 0.48
C LEU A 92 -2.67 3.50 -0.58
N ASN A 93 -2.59 2.82 -1.72
CA ASN A 93 -3.64 2.83 -2.73
C ASN A 93 -4.23 1.41 -2.82
N CYS A 94 -5.50 1.28 -2.46
CA CYS A 94 -6.28 0.05 -2.56
C CYS A 94 -7.24 0.18 -3.75
N ASP A 95 -7.21 -0.82 -4.63
CA ASP A 95 -8.16 -0.95 -5.75
C ASP A 95 -8.27 0.28 -6.66
N TYR A 96 -7.16 1.03 -6.76
CA TYR A 96 -6.94 2.18 -7.66
C TYR A 96 -7.84 3.41 -7.44
N LYS A 97 -8.75 3.40 -6.46
CA LYS A 97 -9.74 4.47 -6.29
C LYS A 97 -9.35 5.54 -5.29
N ASP A 98 -8.66 5.18 -4.21
CA ASP A 98 -8.31 6.13 -3.14
C ASP A 98 -6.83 6.04 -2.76
N SER A 99 -6.16 7.19 -2.65
CA SER A 99 -4.81 7.28 -2.08
C SER A 99 -4.85 8.02 -0.75
N ILE A 100 -4.53 7.32 0.34
CA ILE A 100 -4.47 7.94 1.67
C ILE A 100 -3.00 8.09 2.09
N THR A 101 -2.67 9.25 2.64
CA THR A 101 -1.32 9.62 3.06
C THR A 101 -1.09 9.30 4.52
N TYR A 102 0.03 8.67 4.84
CA TYR A 102 0.40 8.32 6.20
C TYR A 102 1.89 8.57 6.46
N ARG A 103 2.23 8.76 7.74
CA ARG A 103 3.63 8.78 8.19
C ARG A 103 4.01 7.38 8.64
N PHE A 104 5.25 6.97 8.40
CA PHE A 104 5.73 5.72 9.00
C PHE A 104 5.71 5.83 10.52
N LYS A 105 5.36 4.73 11.17
CA LYS A 105 5.40 4.64 12.63
C LYS A 105 6.85 4.57 13.12
N HIS A 106 7.70 3.86 12.37
CA HIS A 106 9.13 3.72 12.65
C HIS A 106 9.92 3.77 11.34
N THR A 107 11.05 4.48 11.34
CA THR A 107 11.97 4.53 10.20
C THR A 107 13.40 4.27 10.65
N GLU A 108 14.09 3.35 9.99
CA GLU A 108 15.53 3.13 10.11
C GLU A 108 16.21 3.62 8.82
N LYS A 109 17.29 4.39 8.96
CA LYS A 109 17.98 5.04 7.82
C LYS A 109 19.48 4.83 7.92
N HIS A 110 20.01 3.76 7.32
CA HIS A 110 21.44 3.49 7.31
C HIS A 110 22.05 3.86 5.94
N GLY A 111 23.11 4.69 5.95
CA GLY A 111 23.79 5.12 4.72
C GLY A 111 22.93 5.95 3.76
N CYS A 112 21.84 6.55 4.26
CA CYS A 112 20.78 7.16 3.45
C CYS A 112 20.86 8.68 3.28
N CYS A 113 21.71 9.41 4.01
CA CYS A 113 21.71 10.88 3.99
C CYS A 113 21.90 11.45 2.57
N GLY A 114 20.99 12.31 2.10
CA GLY A 114 21.06 12.96 0.78
C GLY A 114 20.80 12.03 -0.43
N LYS A 115 20.59 10.74 -0.22
CA LYS A 115 20.38 9.74 -1.29
C LYS A 115 18.90 9.37 -1.46
N PRO A 116 18.44 8.98 -2.66
CA PRO A 116 17.13 8.35 -2.83
C PRO A 116 17.06 6.98 -2.14
N VAL A 117 15.86 6.49 -1.78
CA VAL A 117 15.68 5.19 -1.10
C VAL A 117 16.30 4.01 -1.87
N LYS A 118 16.28 4.05 -3.21
CA LYS A 118 16.87 2.99 -4.06
C LYS A 118 18.39 2.82 -3.91
N ARG A 119 19.07 3.76 -3.26
CA ARG A 119 20.53 3.76 -3.08
C ARG A 119 20.96 3.59 -1.61
N CYS A 120 20.06 3.15 -0.73
CA CYS A 120 20.41 2.97 0.68
C CYS A 120 19.56 1.92 1.39
N ASN A 121 19.98 1.55 2.60
CA ASN A 121 19.28 0.65 3.51
C ASN A 121 18.22 1.44 4.28
N PHE A 122 17.06 1.61 3.66
CA PHE A 122 15.89 2.23 4.28
C PHE A 122 14.90 1.16 4.70
N LYS A 123 14.32 1.30 5.89
CA LYS A 123 13.21 0.48 6.37
C LYS A 123 12.15 1.36 7.01
N GLY A 124 10.91 1.21 6.58
CA GLY A 124 9.76 1.95 7.10
C GLY A 124 8.64 1.01 7.50
N ALA A 125 8.25 1.02 8.77
CA ALA A 125 7.12 0.23 9.28
C ALA A 125 5.86 1.07 9.36
N PHE A 126 4.72 0.48 8.98
CA PHE A 126 3.41 1.12 9.04
C PHE A 126 2.40 0.20 9.72
N ARG A 127 1.49 0.81 10.49
CA ARG A 127 0.39 0.14 11.18
C ARG A 127 -0.76 1.12 11.28
N GLU A 128 -1.80 0.90 10.50
CA GLU A 128 -2.96 1.79 10.45
C GLU A 128 -4.27 1.00 10.49
N VAL A 129 -5.24 1.57 11.18
CA VAL A 129 -6.65 1.15 11.12
C VAL A 129 -7.33 2.22 10.26
N TYR A 130 -7.85 1.84 9.10
CA TYR A 130 -8.54 2.83 8.29
C TYR A 130 -9.89 3.18 8.93
N GLN A 131 -10.00 4.41 9.42
CA GLN A 131 -11.24 5.04 9.83
C GLN A 131 -11.51 6.17 8.84
N ASN A 132 -12.68 6.18 8.20
CA ASN A 132 -13.16 7.39 7.54
C ASN A 132 -13.15 8.48 8.60
N LYS A 133 -12.40 9.55 8.36
CA LYS A 133 -12.68 10.81 9.04
C LYS A 133 -13.81 11.43 8.23
N ASP A 134 -15.01 11.32 8.77
CA ASP A 134 -16.14 12.16 8.36
C ASP A 134 -15.77 13.65 8.52
#